data_AF-A0A316E6L0-F1
#
_entry.id   AF-A0A316E6L0-F1
#
_cell.length_a   1.000
_cell.length_b   1.000
_cell.length_c   1.000
_cell.angle_alpha   90.00
_cell.angle_beta   90.00
_cell.angle_gamma   90.00
#
_symmetry.space_group_name_H-M   'P 1'
#
loop_
_entity.id
_entity.type
_entity.pdbx_description
1 polymer ?
#
loop_
_entity_poly.entity_id
_entity_poly.type
_entity_poly.pdbx_seq_one_letter_code
_entity_poly.pdbx_strand_id
1 'polypeptide(L)'
;MHTMEELHRYLLLDSKWGRPIVGVSTIIFVFMCLSGLILWFPKKLKKFRNWKVWKQGFTIKTKGSWKRINYDFHNTFGFYALLPMLLMGLTGLLWSFTWYYDGLERVLGDKLGKSRFDKTITIDDSSEYQDKAILDFNTLLKKTDSILPYSNAATRVTLPLSLDQSIMIRKISNEFLAFNAADKLQFNPHTNNLVSAIYFKDESIGSKIAGLIRGIHVGDFAGLTTKIIYFICCLIATSLPITGTLIWINKMKKK
;
A
#
# COMPACT_ATOMS: atom_id res chain seq x y z
N MET A 1 -3.82 4.24 -16.52
CA MET A 1 -3.22 4.01 -15.18
C MET A 1 -1.71 4.16 -15.16
N HIS A 2 -0.97 3.79 -16.22
CA HIS A 2 0.49 3.82 -16.28
C HIS A 2 1.11 5.19 -15.92
N THR A 3 0.64 6.27 -16.54
CA THR A 3 1.24 7.61 -16.39
C THR A 3 1.18 8.15 -14.96
N MET A 4 0.08 7.92 -14.23
CA MET A 4 -0.04 8.42 -12.86
C MET A 4 0.87 7.65 -11.91
N GLU A 5 0.99 6.34 -12.11
CA GLU A 5 1.92 5.53 -11.34
C GLU A 5 3.36 5.95 -11.62
N GLU A 6 3.71 6.23 -12.87
CA GLU A 6 5.05 6.70 -13.25
C GLU A 6 5.38 8.07 -12.66
N LEU A 7 4.42 9.00 -12.66
CA LEU A 7 4.60 10.29 -12.00
C LEU A 7 4.81 10.11 -10.50
N HIS A 8 3.97 9.30 -9.84
CA HIS A 8 4.02 9.11 -8.40
C HIS A 8 5.28 8.36 -7.93
N ARG A 9 5.72 7.33 -8.67
CA ARG A 9 6.84 6.46 -8.27
C ARG A 9 8.18 6.91 -8.82
N TYR A 10 8.18 7.61 -9.95
CA TYR A 10 9.41 7.95 -10.69
C TYR A 10 9.48 9.39 -11.17
N LEU A 11 8.49 10.24 -10.90
CA LEU A 11 8.42 11.62 -11.42
C LEU A 11 8.49 11.70 -12.95
N LEU A 12 7.99 10.66 -13.65
CA LEU A 12 8.14 10.49 -15.10
C LEU A 12 9.62 10.44 -15.59
N LEU A 13 10.56 10.19 -14.67
CA LEU A 13 11.97 9.96 -14.98
C LEU A 13 12.25 8.45 -15.07
N ASP A 14 13.44 8.13 -15.58
CA ASP A 14 13.96 6.76 -15.53
C ASP A 14 13.98 6.22 -14.09
N SER A 15 13.64 4.94 -13.94
CA SER A 15 13.53 4.26 -12.64
C SER A 15 14.83 4.37 -11.81
N LYS A 16 15.99 4.45 -12.47
CA LYS A 16 17.30 4.63 -11.83
C LYS A 16 17.39 5.92 -11.02
N TRP A 17 16.73 6.99 -11.46
CA TRP A 17 16.78 8.32 -10.84
C TRP A 17 15.49 8.65 -10.09
N GLY A 18 14.34 8.41 -10.72
CA GLY A 18 13.03 8.71 -10.15
C GLY A 18 12.77 7.98 -8.84
N ARG A 19 13.07 6.67 -8.78
CA ARG A 19 12.77 5.85 -7.59
C ARG A 19 13.56 6.30 -6.35
N PRO A 20 14.89 6.53 -6.42
CA PRO A 20 15.62 7.09 -5.29
C PRO A 20 15.13 8.48 -4.86
N ILE A 21 14.84 9.39 -5.80
CA ILE A 21 14.40 10.76 -5.48
C ILE A 21 13.09 10.74 -4.70
N VAL A 22 12.09 10.01 -5.20
CA VAL A 22 10.80 9.84 -4.51
C VAL A 22 11.01 9.17 -3.16
N GLY A 23 11.79 8.07 -3.11
CA GLY A 23 12.09 7.36 -1.87
C GLY A 23 12.73 8.24 -0.79
N VAL A 24 13.75 9.04 -1.13
CA VAL A 24 14.39 9.97 -0.17
C VAL A 24 13.42 11.06 0.26
N SER A 25 12.62 11.58 -0.68
CA SER A 25 11.57 12.55 -0.36
C SER A 25 10.53 11.99 0.61
N THR A 26 10.16 10.70 0.46
CA THR A 26 9.30 9.98 1.40
C THR A 26 9.94 9.83 2.78
N ILE A 27 11.25 9.55 2.87
CA ILE A 27 11.97 9.49 4.16
C ILE A 27 11.88 10.86 4.87
N ILE A 28 12.19 11.95 4.15
CA ILE A 28 12.10 13.31 4.69
C ILE A 28 10.67 13.61 5.15
N PHE A 29 9.68 13.23 4.35
CA PHE A 29 8.27 13.38 4.69
C PHE A 29 7.88 12.63 5.98
N VAL A 30 8.34 11.39 6.17
CA VAL A 30 8.11 10.62 7.40
C VAL A 30 8.76 11.34 8.59
N PHE A 31 10.01 11.79 8.46
CA PHE A 31 10.67 12.58 9.52
C PHE A 31 9.91 13.87 9.84
N MET A 32 9.40 14.58 8.83
CA MET A 32 8.58 15.77 9.03
C MET A 32 7.29 15.44 9.80
N CYS A 33 6.60 14.34 9.47
CA CYS A 33 5.41 13.89 10.19
C CYS A 33 5.73 13.60 11.66
N LEU A 34 6.80 12.85 11.94
CA LEU A 34 7.23 12.55 13.31
C LEU A 34 7.63 13.81 14.08
N SER A 35 8.38 14.73 13.45
CA SER A 35 8.74 16.01 14.06
C SER A 35 7.52 16.88 14.35
N GLY A 36 6.54 16.89 13.44
CA GLY A 36 5.26 17.59 13.60
C GLY A 36 4.47 17.05 14.78
N LEU A 37 4.41 15.73 14.95
CA LEU A 37 3.80 15.09 16.11
C LEU A 37 4.50 15.49 17.42
N ILE A 38 5.83 15.46 17.45
CA ILE A 38 6.61 15.88 18.63
C ILE A 38 6.32 17.35 18.98
N LEU A 39 6.24 18.23 17.97
CA LEU A 39 5.95 19.65 18.15
C LEU A 39 4.48 19.93 18.54
N TRP A 40 3.56 19.04 18.16
CA TRP A 40 2.15 19.12 18.51
C TRP A 40 1.92 18.82 20.00
N PHE A 41 2.72 17.94 20.61
CA PHE A 41 2.64 17.66 22.05
C PHE A 41 3.00 18.90 22.91
N PRO A 42 2.30 19.10 24.05
CA PRO A 42 2.58 20.23 24.93
C PRO A 42 3.96 20.10 25.60
N LYS A 43 4.86 21.05 25.33
CA LYS A 43 6.26 21.07 25.83
C LYS A 43 6.45 20.99 27.36
N LYS A 44 5.41 21.22 28.17
CA LYS A 44 5.48 21.17 29.64
C LYS A 44 4.52 20.13 30.18
N LEU A 45 5.03 19.16 30.96
CA LEU A 45 4.24 18.10 31.61
C LEU A 45 3.07 18.67 32.44
N LYS A 46 3.23 19.82 33.12
CA LYS A 46 2.13 20.47 33.86
C LYS A 46 0.98 20.94 32.95
N LYS A 47 1.24 21.27 31.68
CA LYS A 47 0.21 21.62 30.69
C LYS A 47 -0.47 20.40 30.07
N PHE A 48 0.09 19.20 30.25
CA PHE A 48 -0.51 17.95 29.79
C PHE A 48 -1.89 17.70 30.41
N ARG A 49 -2.05 18.03 31.71
CA ARG A 49 -3.32 17.91 32.44
C ARG A 49 -4.37 18.98 32.05
N ASN A 50 -4.00 19.97 31.23
CA ASN A 50 -4.91 21.06 30.87
C ASN A 50 -5.60 20.77 29.54
N TRP A 51 -6.84 20.29 29.60
CA TRP A 51 -7.69 20.00 28.43
C TRP A 51 -7.84 21.19 27.47
N LYS A 52 -7.75 22.44 27.94
CA LYS A 52 -7.80 23.63 27.07
C LYS A 52 -6.62 23.72 26.08
N VAL A 53 -5.47 23.12 26.40
CA VAL A 53 -4.31 23.09 25.51
C VAL A 53 -4.53 22.07 24.39
N TRP A 54 -5.05 20.89 24.74
CA TRP A 54 -5.42 19.85 23.79
C TRP A 54 -6.54 20.32 22.86
N LYS A 55 -7.60 20.93 23.40
CA LYS A 55 -8.74 21.43 22.61
C LYS A 55 -8.28 22.36 21.48
N GLN A 56 -7.25 23.19 21.69
CA GLN A 56 -6.70 24.06 20.64
C GLN A 56 -6.02 23.30 19.50
N GLY A 57 -5.49 22.10 19.76
CA GLY A 57 -4.91 21.24 18.74
C GLY A 57 -5.95 20.52 17.88
N PHE A 58 -7.18 20.36 18.38
CA PHE A 58 -8.28 19.65 17.71
C PHE A 58 -9.34 20.57 17.08
N THR A 59 -9.33 21.86 17.41
CA THR A 59 -10.34 22.82 16.97
C THR A 59 -9.74 23.94 16.14
N ILE A 60 -10.37 24.22 15.00
CA ILE A 60 -10.02 25.35 14.14
C ILE A 60 -10.73 26.59 14.65
N LYS A 61 -9.96 27.66 14.92
CA LYS A 61 -10.54 28.98 15.16
C LYS A 61 -10.61 29.73 13.84
N THR A 62 -11.83 29.92 13.33
CA THR A 62 -12.07 30.65 12.08
C THR A 62 -12.17 32.16 12.30
N LYS A 63 -12.24 32.62 13.55
CA LYS A 63 -12.23 34.04 13.93
C LYS A 63 -10.82 34.45 14.37
N GLY A 64 -10.17 35.31 13.57
CA GLY A 64 -8.84 35.85 13.89
C GLY A 64 -8.09 36.33 12.65
N SER A 65 -6.83 36.74 12.84
CA SER A 65 -5.96 37.09 11.71
C SER A 65 -5.70 35.90 10.81
N TRP A 66 -5.50 36.13 9.51
CA TRP A 66 -5.16 35.08 8.53
C TRP A 66 -3.98 34.21 8.98
N LYS A 67 -2.98 34.81 9.64
CA LYS A 67 -1.82 34.12 10.22
C LYS A 67 -2.22 33.07 11.26
N ARG A 68 -3.21 33.39 12.11
CA ARG A 68 -3.71 32.47 13.13
C ARG A 68 -4.55 31.35 12.51
N ILE A 69 -5.40 31.69 11.55
CA ILE A 69 -6.24 30.72 10.84
C ILE A 69 -5.37 29.70 10.10
N ASN A 70 -4.36 30.14 9.35
CA ASN A 70 -3.42 29.27 8.65
C ASN A 70 -2.64 28.35 9.61
N TYR A 71 -2.24 28.87 10.79
CA TYR A 71 -1.61 28.04 11.83
C TYR A 71 -2.56 26.97 12.36
N ASP A 72 -3.81 27.34 12.67
CA ASP A 72 -4.80 26.40 13.20
C ASP A 72 -5.19 25.34 12.15
N PHE A 73 -5.27 25.70 10.85
CA PHE A 73 -5.45 24.73 9.76
C PHE A 73 -4.28 23.75 9.66
N HIS A 74 -3.04 24.25 9.58
CA HIS A 74 -1.86 23.40 9.47
C HIS A 74 -1.77 22.41 10.65
N ASN A 75 -2.00 22.91 11.86
CA ASN A 75 -1.89 22.12 13.08
C ASN A 75 -3.02 21.08 13.20
N THR A 76 -4.28 21.50 12.99
CA THR A 76 -5.45 20.64 13.21
C THR A 76 -5.59 19.60 12.10
N PHE A 77 -5.49 20.01 10.83
CA PHE A 77 -5.57 19.07 9.72
C PHE A 77 -4.35 18.16 9.65
N GLY A 78 -3.14 18.71 9.93
CA GLY A 78 -1.94 17.89 10.04
C GLY A 78 -2.08 16.79 11.10
N PHE A 79 -2.71 17.09 12.24
CA PHE A 79 -2.97 16.09 13.26
C PHE A 79 -3.95 15.00 12.79
N TYR A 80 -5.10 15.37 12.22
CA TYR A 80 -6.10 14.38 11.78
C TYR A 80 -5.60 13.49 10.62
N ALA A 81 -4.79 14.05 9.72
CA ALA A 81 -4.23 13.30 8.60
C ALA A 81 -2.94 12.53 8.95
N LEU A 82 -2.35 12.76 10.14
CA LEU A 82 -1.04 12.25 10.52
C LEU A 82 -0.93 10.72 10.40
N LEU A 83 -1.90 9.99 10.96
CA LEU A 83 -1.83 8.52 10.98
C LEU A 83 -1.92 7.95 9.56
N PRO A 84 -2.91 8.30 8.71
CA PRO A 84 -2.91 7.90 7.30
C PRO A 84 -1.64 8.29 6.56
N MET A 85 -1.13 9.52 6.77
CA MET A 85 0.12 9.99 6.14
C MET A 85 1.33 9.13 6.52
N LEU A 86 1.48 8.78 7.80
CA LEU A 86 2.55 7.90 8.26
C LEU A 86 2.42 6.49 7.68
N LEU A 87 1.21 5.92 7.67
CA LEU A 87 0.97 4.61 7.07
C LEU A 87 1.33 4.59 5.58
N MET A 88 0.90 5.60 4.82
CA MET A 88 1.24 5.76 3.40
C MET A 88 2.76 5.88 3.21
N GLY A 89 3.42 6.76 3.97
CA GLY A 89 4.86 6.98 3.87
C GLY A 89 5.68 5.73 4.20
N LEU A 90 5.38 5.08 5.33
CA LEU A 90 6.13 3.90 5.80
C LEU A 90 5.93 2.68 4.90
N THR A 91 4.71 2.45 4.40
CA THR A 91 4.46 1.37 3.43
C THR A 91 5.09 1.69 2.08
N GLY A 92 5.05 2.96 1.65
CA GLY A 92 5.65 3.48 0.42
C GLY A 92 7.13 3.10 0.24
N LEU A 93 7.90 3.20 1.32
CA LEU A 93 9.34 2.94 1.32
C LEU A 93 9.71 1.51 0.90
N LEU A 94 8.81 0.54 1.10
CA LEU A 94 9.01 -0.87 0.70
C LEU A 94 9.13 -1.02 -0.81
N TRP A 95 8.52 -0.10 -1.59
CA TRP A 95 8.65 -0.13 -3.04
C TRP A 95 9.91 0.55 -3.55
N SER A 96 10.53 1.42 -2.75
CA SER A 96 11.68 2.26 -3.12
C SER A 96 13.03 1.65 -2.76
N PHE A 97 13.12 0.96 -1.61
CA PHE A 97 14.39 0.49 -1.07
C PHE A 97 14.36 -1.00 -0.69
N THR A 98 15.27 -1.77 -1.28
CA THR A 98 15.42 -3.21 -0.99
C THR A 98 15.83 -3.45 0.45
N TRP A 99 16.74 -2.64 1.01
CA TRP A 99 17.17 -2.78 2.40
C TRP A 99 16.02 -2.60 3.40
N TYR A 100 15.05 -1.75 3.07
CA TYR A 100 13.89 -1.50 3.93
C TYR A 100 12.92 -2.68 3.87
N TYR A 101 12.73 -3.26 2.69
CA TYR A 101 11.98 -4.50 2.49
C TYR A 101 12.63 -5.70 3.19
N ASP A 102 13.94 -5.90 3.00
CA ASP A 102 14.71 -6.97 3.65
C ASP A 102 14.69 -6.79 5.19
N GLY A 103 14.65 -5.55 5.69
CA GLY A 103 14.47 -5.25 7.10
C GLY A 103 13.10 -5.70 7.63
N LEU A 104 12.03 -5.51 6.86
CA LEU A 104 10.70 -6.00 7.20
C LEU A 104 10.65 -7.52 7.24
N GLU A 105 11.24 -8.23 6.26
CA GLU A 105 11.34 -9.69 6.26
C GLU A 105 11.99 -10.22 7.55
N ARG A 106 13.08 -9.57 7.99
CA ARG A 106 13.78 -9.95 9.23
C ARG A 106 12.92 -9.75 10.47
N VAL A 107 12.18 -8.64 10.56
CA VAL A 107 11.29 -8.35 11.69
C VAL A 107 10.11 -9.33 11.73
N LEU A 108 9.57 -9.69 10.57
CA LEU A 108 8.46 -10.63 10.47
C LEU A 108 8.90 -12.10 10.58
N GLY A 109 10.21 -12.37 10.54
CA GLY A 109 10.76 -13.72 10.60
C GLY A 109 10.39 -14.57 9.38
N ASP A 110 10.11 -13.92 8.25
CA ASP A 110 9.52 -14.56 7.07
C ASP A 110 10.14 -14.02 5.78
N LYS A 111 10.42 -14.92 4.84
CA LYS A 111 10.85 -14.55 3.48
C LYS A 111 9.60 -14.24 2.67
N LEU A 112 9.14 -13.01 2.83
CA LEU A 112 8.10 -12.43 1.99
C LEU A 112 8.61 -12.52 0.55
N GLY A 113 8.09 -13.44 -0.27
CA GLY A 113 8.67 -13.72 -1.58
C GLY A 113 8.99 -12.42 -2.35
N LYS A 114 10.27 -12.20 -2.70
CA LYS A 114 10.74 -10.98 -3.40
C LYS A 114 10.02 -10.68 -4.71
N SER A 115 9.23 -11.64 -5.20
CA SER A 115 8.39 -11.45 -6.36
C SER A 115 7.11 -10.72 -5.98
N ARG A 116 7.07 -9.42 -6.30
CA ARG A 116 5.86 -8.58 -6.30
C ARG A 116 4.73 -9.12 -7.21
N PHE A 117 5.01 -10.20 -7.92
CA PHE A 117 4.12 -10.91 -8.81
C PHE A 117 4.19 -12.39 -8.50
N ASP A 118 3.03 -12.96 -8.27
CA ASP A 118 2.78 -14.38 -8.33
C ASP A 118 3.52 -15.01 -9.54
N LYS A 119 4.49 -15.90 -9.27
CA LYS A 119 5.27 -16.57 -10.34
C LYS A 119 4.60 -17.87 -10.76
N THR A 120 4.48 -18.05 -12.06
CA THR A 120 4.21 -19.35 -12.67
C THR A 120 5.39 -20.28 -12.39
N ILE A 121 5.09 -21.55 -12.13
CA ILE A 121 6.08 -22.60 -11.87
C ILE A 121 6.43 -23.22 -13.22
N THR A 122 7.71 -23.49 -13.42
CA THR A 122 8.17 -24.33 -14.54
C THR A 122 7.59 -25.74 -14.38
N ILE A 123 6.96 -26.24 -15.43
CA ILE A 123 6.45 -27.62 -15.52
C ILE A 123 7.46 -28.47 -16.29
N ASP A 124 7.75 -29.66 -15.76
CA ASP A 124 8.66 -30.59 -16.41
C ASP A 124 8.04 -31.12 -17.73
N ASP A 125 8.90 -31.28 -18.75
CA ASP A 125 8.65 -31.78 -20.11
C ASP A 125 7.75 -30.96 -21.05
N SER A 126 8.24 -29.80 -21.51
CA SER A 126 7.60 -29.03 -22.60
C SER A 126 7.69 -29.69 -23.99
N SER A 127 8.54 -30.70 -24.17
CA SER A 127 8.76 -31.37 -25.47
C SER A 127 7.61 -32.28 -25.91
N GLU A 128 6.80 -32.77 -24.97
CA GLU A 128 5.65 -33.65 -25.27
C GLU A 128 4.41 -32.86 -25.76
N TYR A 129 4.43 -31.54 -25.64
CA TYR A 129 3.23 -30.70 -25.79
C TYR A 129 3.25 -29.78 -27.02
N GLN A 130 4.23 -29.90 -27.93
CA GLN A 130 4.36 -29.01 -29.09
C GLN A 130 3.14 -29.03 -30.03
N ASP A 131 2.39 -30.14 -30.07
CA ASP A 131 1.21 -30.32 -30.93
C ASP A 131 -0.14 -30.26 -30.19
N LYS A 132 -0.16 -29.96 -28.88
CA LYS A 132 -1.40 -29.82 -28.09
C LYS A 132 -1.85 -28.36 -28.03
N ALA A 133 -2.86 -28.01 -28.82
CA ALA A 133 -3.69 -26.82 -28.63
C ALA A 133 -5.03 -27.28 -27.99
N ILE A 134 -5.75 -26.57 -27.13
CA ILE A 134 -5.71 -25.21 -26.58
C ILE A 134 -6.10 -25.38 -25.11
N LEU A 135 -5.58 -24.50 -24.25
CA LEU A 135 -6.06 -24.31 -22.90
C LEU A 135 -7.61 -24.34 -22.83
N ASP A 136 -8.20 -25.41 -22.30
CA ASP A 136 -9.65 -25.43 -22.05
C ASP A 136 -9.95 -24.65 -20.78
N PHE A 137 -10.09 -23.33 -20.98
CA PHE A 137 -10.38 -22.40 -19.91
C PHE A 137 -11.68 -22.72 -19.17
N ASN A 138 -12.69 -23.27 -19.87
CA ASN A 138 -13.96 -23.61 -19.26
C ASN A 138 -13.82 -24.80 -18.29
N THR A 139 -13.09 -25.83 -18.70
CA THR A 139 -12.79 -26.98 -17.84
C THR A 139 -11.90 -26.58 -16.67
N LEU A 140 -10.91 -25.72 -16.93
CA LEU A 140 -10.02 -25.19 -15.90
C LEU A 140 -10.78 -24.36 -14.84
N LEU A 141 -11.67 -23.47 -15.27
CA LEU A 141 -12.51 -22.68 -14.36
C LEU A 141 -13.47 -23.56 -13.57
N LYS A 142 -14.14 -24.53 -14.20
CA LYS A 142 -15.02 -25.49 -13.48
C LYS A 142 -14.25 -26.28 -12.41
N LYS A 143 -13.03 -26.72 -12.73
CA LYS A 143 -12.15 -27.42 -11.78
C LYS A 143 -11.66 -26.49 -10.66
N THR A 144 -11.42 -25.21 -10.97
CA THR A 144 -11.09 -24.20 -9.96
C THR A 144 -12.28 -23.97 -9.03
N ASP A 145 -13.49 -23.85 -9.57
CA ASP A 145 -14.71 -23.61 -8.80
C ASP A 145 -15.10 -24.81 -7.94
N SER A 146 -14.78 -26.04 -8.36
CA SER A 146 -14.97 -27.22 -7.52
C SER A 146 -14.00 -27.29 -6.34
N ILE A 147 -12.75 -26.84 -6.52
CA ILE A 147 -11.74 -26.79 -5.45
C ILE A 147 -11.99 -25.59 -4.52
N LEU A 148 -12.37 -24.44 -5.09
CA LEU A 148 -12.60 -23.17 -4.39
C LEU A 148 -14.03 -22.67 -4.68
N PRO A 149 -15.06 -23.20 -3.98
CA PRO A 149 -16.47 -22.88 -4.22
C PRO A 149 -16.87 -21.50 -3.66
N TYR A 150 -16.12 -20.45 -4.00
CA TYR A 150 -16.41 -19.09 -3.57
C TYR A 150 -17.42 -18.43 -4.52
N SER A 151 -18.52 -17.93 -3.95
CA SER A 151 -19.53 -17.16 -4.67
C SER A 151 -19.08 -15.72 -4.92
N ASN A 152 -19.27 -15.19 -6.12
CA ASN A 152 -18.93 -13.81 -6.53
C ASN A 152 -17.48 -13.39 -6.22
N ALA A 153 -16.55 -14.34 -6.30
CA ALA A 153 -15.15 -14.11 -6.01
C ALA A 153 -14.42 -13.42 -7.18
N ALA A 154 -13.64 -12.39 -6.87
CA ALA A 154 -12.73 -11.82 -7.84
C ALA A 154 -11.67 -12.86 -8.22
N THR A 155 -11.69 -13.28 -9.49
CA THR A 155 -10.81 -14.31 -10.05
C THR A 155 -9.85 -13.67 -11.03
N ARG A 156 -8.54 -13.82 -10.79
CA ARG A 156 -7.49 -13.38 -11.69
C ARG A 156 -6.78 -14.59 -12.25
N VAL A 157 -6.68 -14.67 -13.57
CA VAL A 157 -5.91 -15.70 -14.25
C VAL A 157 -4.64 -15.08 -14.82
N THR A 158 -3.50 -15.70 -14.53
CA THR A 158 -2.18 -15.35 -15.08
C THR A 158 -1.81 -16.42 -16.10
N LEU A 159 -1.74 -16.00 -17.36
CA LEU A 159 -1.39 -16.86 -18.48
C LEU A 159 0.12 -17.17 -18.48
N PRO A 160 0.52 -18.33 -19.03
CA PRO A 160 1.92 -18.70 -19.09
C PRO A 160 2.59 -17.88 -20.21
N LEU A 161 3.83 -17.45 -19.99
CA LEU A 161 4.61 -16.73 -21.01
C LEU A 161 5.35 -17.68 -21.97
N SER A 162 5.43 -18.96 -21.62
CA SER A 162 6.12 -20.02 -22.36
C SER A 162 5.44 -21.38 -22.14
N LEU A 163 5.70 -22.35 -23.02
CA LEU A 163 5.03 -23.67 -23.00
C LEU A 163 5.37 -24.52 -21.78
N ASP A 164 6.49 -24.23 -21.12
CA ASP A 164 7.00 -24.86 -19.91
C ASP A 164 6.50 -24.18 -18.63
N GLN A 165 5.51 -23.28 -18.70
CA GLN A 165 4.98 -22.58 -17.53
C GLN A 165 3.56 -23.02 -17.17
N SER A 166 3.29 -23.08 -15.87
CA SER A 166 1.94 -23.26 -15.34
C SER A 166 1.04 -22.05 -15.62
N ILE A 167 -0.28 -22.27 -15.55
CA ILE A 167 -1.27 -21.22 -15.41
C ILE A 167 -1.60 -21.04 -13.95
N MET A 168 -1.59 -19.79 -13.47
CA MET A 168 -2.01 -19.49 -12.13
C MET A 168 -3.41 -18.88 -12.12
N ILE A 169 -4.28 -19.44 -11.30
CA ILE A 169 -5.57 -18.88 -10.94
C ILE A 169 -5.53 -18.43 -9.50
N ARG A 170 -5.85 -17.16 -9.29
CA ARG A 170 -5.91 -16.51 -7.99
C ARG A 170 -7.35 -16.13 -7.71
N LYS A 171 -7.94 -16.69 -6.65
CA LYS A 171 -9.34 -16.46 -6.28
C LYS A 171 -9.44 -15.82 -4.90
N ILE A 172 -9.99 -14.61 -4.84
CA ILE A 172 -10.19 -13.87 -3.59
C ILE A 172 -11.50 -14.35 -2.95
N SER A 173 -11.45 -14.92 -1.75
CA SER A 173 -12.67 -15.25 -1.02
C SER A 173 -13.33 -13.97 -0.48
N ASN A 174 -14.66 -13.93 -0.45
CA ASN A 174 -15.42 -12.79 0.08
C ASN A 174 -15.39 -12.72 1.61
N GLU A 175 -14.80 -13.70 2.29
CA GLU A 175 -14.75 -13.80 3.75
C GLU A 175 -13.55 -13.04 4.34
N PHE A 176 -12.57 -12.69 3.52
CA PHE A 176 -11.37 -12.02 4.01
C PHE A 176 -11.49 -10.50 3.95
N LEU A 177 -11.36 -9.86 5.12
CA LEU A 177 -11.11 -8.42 5.24
C LEU A 177 -9.75 -7.98 4.64
N ALA A 178 -8.88 -8.93 4.33
CA ALA A 178 -7.58 -8.69 3.76
C ALA A 178 -7.68 -8.48 2.24
N PHE A 179 -7.46 -7.24 1.81
CA PHE A 179 -7.31 -6.90 0.41
C PHE A 179 -6.10 -7.66 -0.15
N ASN A 180 -6.36 -8.58 -1.09
CA ASN A 180 -5.42 -9.57 -1.62
C ASN A 180 -5.22 -10.85 -0.77
N ALA A 181 -6.11 -11.21 0.16
CA ALA A 181 -6.19 -12.60 0.57
C ALA A 181 -6.78 -13.43 -0.57
N ALA A 182 -5.99 -14.31 -1.16
CA ALA A 182 -6.47 -15.17 -2.21
C ALA A 182 -5.77 -16.52 -2.15
N ASP A 183 -6.55 -17.53 -2.45
CA ASP A 183 -6.03 -18.85 -2.72
C ASP A 183 -5.49 -18.87 -4.15
N LYS A 184 -4.33 -19.52 -4.31
CA LYS A 184 -3.62 -19.59 -5.58
C LYS A 184 -3.53 -21.05 -5.98
N LEU A 185 -4.14 -21.37 -7.10
CA LEU A 185 -4.03 -22.67 -7.75
C LEU A 185 -3.16 -22.51 -8.99
N GLN A 186 -2.23 -23.44 -9.20
CA GLN A 186 -1.44 -23.51 -10.41
C GLN A 186 -1.73 -24.81 -11.13
N PHE A 187 -1.97 -24.72 -12.43
CA PHE A 187 -2.32 -25.84 -13.28
C PHE A 187 -1.34 -25.98 -14.43
N ASN A 188 -1.13 -27.22 -14.87
CA ASN A 188 -0.46 -27.48 -16.14
C ASN A 188 -1.43 -27.12 -17.28
N PRO A 189 -1.09 -26.17 -18.17
CA PRO A 189 -1.98 -25.69 -19.24
C PRO A 189 -2.36 -26.77 -20.27
N HIS A 190 -1.55 -27.83 -20.40
CA HIS A 190 -1.73 -28.88 -21.41
C HIS A 190 -2.57 -30.05 -20.92
N THR A 191 -2.61 -30.27 -19.61
CA THR A 191 -3.33 -31.41 -18.98
C THR A 191 -4.45 -30.99 -18.04
N ASN A 192 -4.55 -29.70 -17.71
CA ASN A 192 -5.43 -29.16 -16.66
C ASN A 192 -5.20 -29.81 -15.27
N ASN A 193 -4.06 -30.46 -15.05
CA ASN A 193 -3.70 -31.05 -13.77
C ASN A 193 -3.23 -29.98 -12.79
N LEU A 194 -3.64 -30.13 -11.52
CA LEU A 194 -3.23 -29.24 -10.45
C LEU A 194 -1.77 -29.54 -10.10
N VAL A 195 -0.89 -28.55 -10.23
CA VAL A 195 0.54 -28.64 -9.95
C VAL A 195 0.85 -28.09 -8.55
N SER A 196 0.14 -27.03 -8.14
CA SER A 196 0.32 -26.42 -6.81
C SER A 196 -0.99 -25.81 -6.31
N ALA A 197 -1.24 -25.93 -5.01
CA ALA A 197 -2.31 -25.23 -4.32
C ALA A 197 -1.73 -24.52 -3.08
N ILE A 198 -1.89 -23.20 -3.03
CA ILE A 198 -1.50 -22.37 -1.89
C ILE A 198 -2.77 -21.74 -1.36
N TYR A 199 -3.13 -22.10 -0.12
CA TYR A 199 -4.28 -21.55 0.57
C TYR A 199 -3.84 -20.42 1.49
N PHE A 200 -4.55 -19.29 1.46
CA PHE A 200 -4.26 -18.12 2.27
C PHE A 200 -4.30 -18.42 3.77
N LYS A 201 -5.17 -19.33 4.21
CA LYS A 201 -5.26 -19.75 5.62
C LYS A 201 -3.93 -20.32 6.12
N ASP A 202 -3.21 -21.04 5.26
CA ASP A 202 -1.97 -21.75 5.56
C ASP A 202 -0.73 -20.87 5.36
N GLU A 203 -0.90 -19.64 4.84
CA GLU A 203 0.19 -18.67 4.76
C GLU A 203 0.63 -18.22 6.16
N SER A 204 1.94 -18.00 6.28
CA SER A 204 2.58 -17.39 7.44
C SER A 204 2.00 -16.00 7.75
N ILE A 205 2.09 -15.60 9.01
CA ILE A 205 1.65 -14.27 9.45
C ILE A 205 2.39 -13.16 8.68
N GLY A 206 3.68 -13.36 8.38
CA GLY A 206 4.47 -12.42 7.58
C GLY A 206 3.88 -12.20 6.19
N SER A 207 3.60 -13.28 5.46
CA SER A 207 2.97 -13.23 4.14
C SER A 207 1.60 -12.55 4.16
N LYS A 208 0.78 -12.84 5.19
CA LYS A 208 -0.52 -12.17 5.40
C LYS A 208 -0.36 -10.66 5.61
N ILE A 209 0.60 -10.25 6.44
CA ILE A 209 0.92 -8.83 6.65
C ILE A 209 1.38 -8.19 5.34
N ALA A 210 2.26 -8.85 4.58
CA ALA A 210 2.74 -8.34 3.30
C ALA A 210 1.61 -8.11 2.27
N GLY A 211 0.62 -9.00 2.25
CA GLY A 211 -0.58 -8.84 1.41
C GLY A 211 -1.37 -7.56 1.72
N LEU A 212 -1.39 -7.13 2.99
CA LEU A 212 -2.11 -5.93 3.44
C LEU A 212 -1.39 -4.62 3.10
N ILE A 213 -0.07 -4.65 2.91
CA ILE A 213 0.76 -3.44 2.73
C ILE A 213 0.26 -2.56 1.59
N ARG A 214 -0.08 -3.17 0.45
CA ARG A 214 -0.64 -2.42 -0.69
C ARG A 214 -1.99 -1.81 -0.33
N GLY A 215 -2.90 -2.59 0.26
CA GLY A 215 -4.23 -2.12 0.66
C GLY A 215 -4.15 -0.95 1.64
N ILE A 216 -3.27 -1.04 2.63
CA ILE A 216 -2.98 0.03 3.58
C ILE A 216 -2.40 1.25 2.87
N HIS A 217 -1.44 1.09 1.96
CA HIS A 217 -0.82 2.21 1.27
C HIS A 217 -1.81 3.04 0.44
N VAL A 218 -2.72 2.39 -0.28
CA VAL A 218 -3.69 3.09 -1.14
C VAL A 218 -5.04 3.37 -0.46
N GLY A 219 -5.22 2.94 0.79
CA GLY A 219 -6.51 3.05 1.50
C GLY A 219 -7.61 2.13 0.95
N ASP A 220 -7.23 1.06 0.24
CA ASP A 220 -8.14 0.03 -0.28
C ASP A 220 -8.20 -1.10 0.75
N PHE A 221 -8.89 -0.78 1.83
CA PHE A 221 -8.98 -1.42 3.15
C PHE A 221 -10.31 -1.89 3.74
N ALA A 222 -11.30 -1.02 3.56
CA ALA A 222 -12.67 -1.19 4.00
C ALA A 222 -13.59 -0.56 2.95
N GLY A 223 -13.25 -0.80 1.68
CA GLY A 223 -13.98 -0.33 0.52
C GLY A 223 -13.93 1.18 0.31
N LEU A 224 -15.06 1.76 -0.07
CA LEU A 224 -15.17 3.17 -0.47
C LEU A 224 -14.85 4.14 0.68
N THR A 225 -15.22 3.78 1.91
CA THR A 225 -15.03 4.64 3.10
C THR A 225 -13.56 4.99 3.31
N THR A 226 -12.66 3.99 3.30
CA THR A 226 -11.23 4.22 3.48
C THR A 226 -10.61 4.96 2.31
N LYS A 227 -11.09 4.74 1.08
CA LYS A 227 -10.67 5.51 -0.11
C LYS A 227 -10.99 6.99 0.02
N ILE A 228 -12.19 7.34 0.49
CA ILE A 228 -12.59 8.74 0.71
C ILE A 228 -11.72 9.37 1.80
N ILE A 229 -11.47 8.66 2.90
CA ILE A 229 -10.61 9.15 3.98
C ILE A 229 -9.18 9.42 3.46
N TYR A 230 -8.60 8.46 2.73
CA TYR A 230 -7.25 8.61 2.16
C TYR A 230 -7.19 9.76 1.15
N PHE A 231 -8.21 9.89 0.29
CA PHE A 231 -8.32 11.00 -0.63
C PHE A 231 -8.31 12.37 0.08
N ILE A 232 -9.12 12.53 1.12
CA ILE A 232 -9.15 13.76 1.94
C ILE A 232 -7.78 13.99 2.62
N CYS A 233 -7.16 12.93 3.15
CA CYS A 233 -5.83 13.03 3.77
C CYS A 233 -4.75 13.44 2.77
N CYS A 234 -4.82 12.98 1.52
CA CYS A 234 -3.90 13.39 0.46
C CYS A 234 -4.08 14.87 0.08
N LEU A 235 -5.33 15.37 0.04
CA LEU A 235 -5.59 16.80 -0.16
C LEU A 235 -5.01 17.65 0.97
N ILE A 236 -5.20 17.20 2.22
CA ILE A 236 -4.59 17.82 3.39
C ILE A 236 -3.07 17.81 3.27
N ALA A 237 -2.46 16.65 3.01
CA ALA A 237 -1.02 16.47 2.91
C ALA A 237 -0.41 17.40 1.85
N THR A 238 -1.09 17.58 0.71
CA THR A 238 -0.67 18.49 -0.36
C THR A 238 -0.72 19.97 0.07
N SER A 239 -1.65 20.33 0.96
CA SER A 239 -1.77 21.70 1.49
C SER A 239 -0.76 22.01 2.61
N LEU A 240 -0.24 21.01 3.33
CA LEU A 240 0.62 21.21 4.49
C LEU A 240 1.95 21.91 4.17
N PRO A 241 2.68 21.59 3.08
CA PRO A 241 3.88 22.33 2.69
C PRO A 241 3.61 23.82 2.46
N ILE A 242 2.48 24.15 1.83
CA ILE A 242 2.08 25.53 1.55
C ILE A 242 1.79 26.26 2.87
N THR A 243 0.88 25.71 3.67
CA THR A 243 0.47 26.31 4.95
C THR A 243 1.64 26.44 5.92
N GLY A 244 2.55 25.45 5.95
CA GLY A 244 3.78 25.46 6.75
C GLY A 244 4.77 26.53 6.31
N THR A 245 5.00 26.66 5.00
CA THR A 245 5.86 27.70 4.42
C THR A 245 5.33 29.10 4.75
N LEU A 246 4.01 29.31 4.66
CA LEU A 246 3.38 30.57 5.05
C LEU A 246 3.58 30.87 6.54
N ILE A 247 3.54 29.87 7.43
CA ILE A 247 3.85 30.07 8.86
C ILE A 247 5.30 30.52 9.02
N TRP A 248 6.24 29.87 8.32
CA TRP A 248 7.66 30.18 8.38
C TRP A 248 7.96 31.61 7.91
N ILE A 249 7.48 32.00 6.72
CA ILE A 249 7.65 33.37 6.18
C ILE A 249 7.08 34.41 7.15
N ASN A 250 5.91 34.16 7.73
CA ASN A 250 5.29 35.09 8.68
C ASN A 250 6.08 35.24 10.00
N LYS A 251 6.82 34.20 10.42
CA LYS A 251 7.74 34.29 11.56
C LYS A 251 8.99 35.09 11.19
N MET A 252 9.53 34.91 9.99
CA MET A 252 10.72 35.63 9.53
C MET A 252 10.48 37.15 9.37
N LYS A 253 9.25 37.56 9.03
CA LYS A 253 8.86 38.98 8.95
C LYS A 253 8.73 39.67 10.30
N LYS A 254 8.76 38.93 11.41
CA LYS A 254 8.86 39.51 12.76
C LYS A 254 10.34 39.65 13.10
N LYS A 255 10.97 40.72 12.61
CA LYS A 255 12.14 41.32 13.26
C LYS A 255 11.66 42.43 14.17
#